data_AF-A0AAF0LS91-F1
#
_entry.id   AF-A0AAF0LS91-F1
#
_cell.length_a   1.000
_cell.length_b   1.000
_cell.length_c   1.000
_cell.angle_alpha   90.00
_cell.angle_beta   90.00
_cell.angle_gamma   90.00
#
_symmetry.space_group_name_H-M   'P 1'
#
loop_
_entity.id
_entity.type
_entity.pdbx_description
1 polymer ?
#
loop_
_entity_poly.entity_id
_entity_poly.type
_entity_poly.pdbx_seq_one_letter_code
_entity_poly.pdbx_strand_id
1 'polypeptide(L)'
;MADSRRTGRSLEVLRAEAAEEISMIVEHRSRQGEDPWDFMPTLPTVDEQVVLILRADAVELDAAIGKRSAQWSMHPASGQGTRLGEEYHRLRRIALQHPELTEAVWKLMGALPEAR
;
A
#
# COMPACT_ATOMS: atom_id res chain seq x y z
N MET A 1 -14.73 12.63 14.05
CA MET A 1 -13.26 12.72 13.87
C MET A 1 -12.66 11.43 14.40
N ALA A 2 -12.65 10.40 13.54
CA ALA A 2 -12.23 9.07 13.92
C ALA A 2 -10.71 9.06 14.12
N ASP A 3 -10.31 8.41 15.20
CA ASP A 3 -8.97 8.44 15.75
C ASP A 3 -8.01 7.58 14.93
N SER A 4 -7.27 8.18 13.98
CA SER A 4 -6.22 7.49 13.20
C SER A 4 -4.94 7.20 14.02
N ARG A 5 -4.96 7.38 15.35
CA ARG A 5 -3.79 7.26 16.25
C ARG A 5 -3.39 5.80 16.56
N ARG A 6 -3.11 4.97 15.56
CA ARG A 6 -2.35 3.72 15.82
C ARG A 6 -1.07 3.54 15.01
N THR A 7 -0.74 4.49 14.16
CA THR A 7 0.60 4.65 13.57
C THR A 7 0.92 6.13 13.69
N GLY A 8 2.06 6.48 14.29
CA GLY A 8 2.34 7.83 14.83
C GLY A 8 2.42 9.00 13.84
N ARG A 9 1.93 8.86 12.60
CA ARG A 9 1.93 9.90 11.55
C ARG A 9 0.50 10.22 11.13
N SER A 10 0.21 11.51 10.97
CA SER A 10 -1.05 11.97 10.40
C SER A 10 -1.15 11.55 8.93
N LEU A 11 -2.36 11.27 8.44
CA LEU A 11 -2.59 10.98 7.03
C LEU A 11 -2.13 12.13 6.12
N GLU A 12 -2.22 13.38 6.58
CA GLU A 12 -1.73 14.55 5.85
C GLU A 12 -0.21 14.52 5.67
N VAL A 13 0.51 14.07 6.70
CA VAL A 13 1.98 13.91 6.64
C VAL A 13 2.33 12.81 5.65
N LEU A 14 1.62 11.67 5.68
CA LEU A 14 1.83 10.60 4.71
C LEU A 14 1.56 11.07 3.27
N ARG A 15 0.53 11.88 3.05
CA ARG A 15 0.23 12.46 1.73
C ARG A 15 1.31 13.43 1.26
N ALA A 16 1.87 14.24 2.16
CA ALA A 16 2.99 15.12 1.84
C ALA A 16 4.24 14.31 1.46
N GLU A 17 4.60 13.31 2.26
CA GLU A 17 5.72 12.39 1.98
C GLU A 17 5.54 11.68 0.63
N ALA A 18 4.34 11.16 0.36
CA ALA A 18 4.02 10.50 -0.90
C ALA A 18 4.11 11.44 -2.12
N ALA A 19 3.65 12.69 -1.99
CA ALA A 19 3.76 13.69 -3.06
C ALA A 19 5.22 14.06 -3.35
N GLU A 20 6.04 14.18 -2.31
CA GLU A 20 7.49 14.42 -2.45
C GLU A 20 8.19 13.25 -3.14
N GLU A 21 7.84 12.00 -2.78
CA GLU A 21 8.39 10.81 -3.44
C GLU A 21 8.02 10.75 -4.93
N ILE A 22 6.76 11.02 -5.29
CA ILE A 22 6.33 11.10 -6.69
C ILE A 22 7.12 12.20 -7.43
N SER A 23 7.29 13.37 -6.82
CA SER A 23 8.07 14.46 -7.42
C SER A 23 9.53 14.07 -7.65
N MET A 24 10.14 13.33 -6.72
CA MET A 24 11.51 12.83 -6.85
C MET A 24 11.63 11.82 -8.00
N ILE A 25 10.65 10.93 -8.17
CA ILE A 25 10.61 9.97 -9.29
C ILE A 25 10.49 10.72 -10.63
N VAL A 26 9.61 11.72 -10.71
CA VAL A 26 9.44 12.55 -11.91
C VAL A 26 10.74 13.26 -12.27
N GLU A 27 11.40 13.89 -11.30
CA GLU A 27 12.68 14.59 -11.50
C GLU A 27 13.77 13.61 -11.96
N HIS A 28 13.86 12.44 -11.32
CA HIS A 28 14.84 11.41 -11.67
C HIS A 28 14.67 10.93 -13.11
N ARG A 29 13.47 10.52 -13.51
CA ARG A 29 13.17 10.03 -14.87
C ARG A 29 13.38 11.11 -15.93
N SER A 30 12.97 12.34 -15.63
CA SER A 30 13.23 13.49 -16.51
C SER A 30 14.73 13.71 -16.73
N ARG A 31 15.56 13.58 -15.68
CA ARG A 31 17.03 13.64 -15.80
C ARG A 31 17.65 12.48 -16.58
N GLN A 32 16.99 11.32 -16.61
CA GLN A 32 17.39 10.20 -17.45
C GLN A 32 17.00 10.39 -18.93
N GLY A 33 16.31 11.47 -19.27
CA GLY A 33 15.88 11.77 -20.64
C GLY A 33 14.62 11.01 -21.07
N GLU A 34 13.85 10.46 -20.12
CA GLU A 34 12.55 9.88 -20.42
C GLU A 34 11.51 10.99 -20.72
N ASP A 35 10.59 10.74 -21.66
CA ASP A 35 9.50 11.66 -21.98
C ASP A 35 8.43 11.63 -20.86
N PRO A 36 8.15 12.77 -20.18
CA PRO A 36 7.07 12.87 -19.20
C PRO A 36 5.72 12.40 -19.72
N TRP A 37 5.40 12.60 -21.00
CA TRP A 37 4.11 12.18 -21.54
C TRP A 37 3.95 10.65 -21.50
N ASP A 38 5.03 9.91 -21.68
CA ASP A 38 5.03 8.45 -21.66
C ASP A 38 4.92 7.91 -20.24
N PHE A 39 5.63 8.52 -19.27
CA PHE A 39 5.71 7.95 -17.93
C PHE A 39 4.72 8.51 -16.90
N MET A 40 4.24 9.74 -17.06
CA MET A 40 3.30 10.33 -16.10
C MET A 40 2.04 9.48 -15.86
N PRO A 41 1.41 8.85 -16.87
CA PRO A 41 0.26 7.96 -16.65
C PRO A 41 0.58 6.68 -15.87
N THR A 42 1.86 6.31 -15.77
CA THR A 42 2.31 5.11 -15.04
C THR A 42 2.53 5.35 -13.56
N LEU A 43 2.61 6.63 -13.15
CA LEU A 43 2.83 6.98 -11.75
C LEU A 43 1.57 6.74 -10.92
N PRO A 44 1.72 6.31 -9.66
CA PRO A 44 0.59 6.20 -8.74
C PRO A 44 0.04 7.59 -8.41
N THR A 45 -1.24 7.65 -8.05
CA THR A 45 -1.78 8.84 -7.38
C THR A 45 -1.18 8.98 -5.97
N VAL A 46 -1.33 10.15 -5.34
CA VAL A 46 -0.82 10.36 -3.96
C VAL A 46 -1.41 9.35 -2.99
N ASP A 47 -2.73 9.11 -3.04
CA ASP A 47 -3.38 8.15 -2.13
C ASP A 47 -2.97 6.69 -2.44
N GLU A 48 -2.72 6.35 -3.71
CA GLU A 48 -2.12 5.05 -4.08
C GLU A 48 -0.71 4.89 -3.52
N GLN A 49 0.12 5.94 -3.63
CA GLN A 49 1.48 5.94 -3.07
C GLN A 49 1.46 5.83 -1.55
N VAL A 50 0.54 6.49 -0.85
CA VAL A 50 0.37 6.31 0.61
C VAL A 50 0.04 4.86 0.94
N VAL A 51 -0.84 4.20 0.19
CA VAL A 51 -1.15 2.79 0.40
C VAL A 51 0.08 1.91 0.16
N LEU A 52 0.91 2.21 -0.86
CA LEU A 52 2.15 1.47 -1.13
C LEU A 52 3.16 1.61 0.01
N ILE A 53 3.30 2.81 0.61
CA ILE A 53 4.15 3.06 1.79
C ILE A 53 3.65 2.23 2.98
N LEU A 54 2.37 2.35 3.33
CA LEU A 54 1.77 1.61 4.45
C LEU A 54 1.85 0.09 4.26
N ARG A 55 1.74 -0.36 3.00
CA ARG A 55 1.90 -1.76 2.62
C ARG A 55 3.34 -2.23 2.86
N ALA A 56 4.34 -1.43 2.48
CA ALA A 56 5.75 -1.73 2.72
C ALA A 56 6.04 -1.86 4.22
N ASP A 57 5.60 -0.89 5.02
CA ASP A 57 5.73 -0.91 6.48
C ASP A 57 5.09 -2.17 7.09
N ALA A 58 3.91 -2.54 6.62
CA ALA A 58 3.22 -3.73 7.09
C ALA A 58 4.00 -5.02 6.75
N VAL A 59 4.65 -5.09 5.58
CA VAL A 59 5.47 -6.24 5.18
C VAL A 59 6.68 -6.37 6.09
N GLU A 60 7.36 -5.26 6.37
CA GLU A 60 8.50 -5.22 7.29
C GLU A 60 8.09 -5.64 8.71
N LEU A 61 6.96 -5.13 9.19
CA LEU A 61 6.43 -5.48 10.51
C LEU A 61 6.08 -6.98 10.62
N ASP A 62 5.41 -7.54 9.61
CA ASP A 62 5.08 -8.97 9.57
C ASP A 62 6.35 -9.83 9.56
N ALA A 63 7.40 -9.39 8.85
CA ALA A 63 8.71 -10.06 8.84
C ALA A 63 9.40 -10.00 10.22
N ALA A 64 9.34 -8.86 10.90
CA ALA A 64 9.97 -8.65 12.22
C ALA A 64 9.28 -9.44 13.36
N ILE A 65 7.95 -9.54 13.35
CA ILE A 65 7.18 -10.29 14.35
C ILE A 65 7.33 -11.82 14.16
N GLY A 66 7.65 -12.24 12.93
CA GLY A 66 7.73 -13.65 12.54
C GLY A 66 6.37 -14.33 12.47
N LYS A 67 6.29 -15.44 11.71
CA LYS A 67 5.05 -16.19 11.37
C LYS A 67 4.26 -16.78 12.56
N ARG A 68 4.65 -16.52 13.82
CA ARG A 68 4.00 -17.08 15.02
C ARG A 68 2.59 -16.55 15.27
N SER A 69 2.25 -15.37 14.73
CA SER A 69 0.90 -14.80 14.82
C SER A 69 -0.08 -15.37 13.79
N ALA A 70 0.40 -16.01 12.71
CA ALA A 70 -0.44 -16.52 11.63
C ALA A 70 -1.23 -17.80 11.97
N GLN A 71 -0.95 -18.42 13.12
CA GLN A 71 -1.58 -19.68 13.54
C GLN A 71 -2.93 -19.51 14.27
N TRP A 72 -3.28 -18.32 14.79
CA TRP A 72 -4.35 -18.24 15.82
C TRP A 72 -5.78 -18.02 15.29
N SER A 73 -6.00 -17.84 13.98
CA SER A 73 -7.37 -17.67 13.45
C SER A 73 -7.44 -18.08 11.98
N MET A 74 -7.46 -19.40 11.77
CA MET A 74 -7.28 -20.02 10.46
C MET A 74 -8.62 -20.40 9.86
N HIS A 75 -9.04 -19.73 8.77
CA HIS A 75 -10.11 -20.24 7.92
C HIS A 75 -9.56 -20.51 6.51
N PRO A 76 -9.60 -21.76 6.00
CA PRO A 76 -8.96 -22.14 4.75
C PRO A 76 -9.53 -21.42 3.52
N ALA A 77 -10.79 -20.99 3.55
CA ALA A 77 -11.40 -20.23 2.44
C ALA A 77 -10.93 -18.76 2.35
N SER A 78 -10.09 -18.28 3.27
CA SER A 78 -9.62 -16.88 3.29
C SER A 78 -8.42 -16.60 2.39
N GLY A 79 -7.86 -17.62 1.73
CA GLY A 79 -6.62 -17.51 0.95
C GLY A 79 -5.35 -17.32 1.80
N GLN A 80 -5.46 -17.27 3.14
CA GLN A 80 -4.34 -17.18 4.08
C GLN A 80 -3.35 -18.33 3.90
N GLY A 81 -2.05 -18.02 3.96
CA GLY A 81 -0.94 -18.95 3.65
C GLY A 81 -0.53 -18.96 2.17
N THR A 82 -1.28 -18.26 1.30
CA THR A 82 -0.83 -17.91 -0.05
C THR A 82 -0.33 -16.47 -0.07
N ARG A 83 0.67 -16.17 -0.91
CA ARG A 83 1.18 -14.80 -1.09
C ARG A 83 0.07 -13.81 -1.46
N LEU A 84 -0.89 -14.24 -2.28
CA LEU A 84 -2.01 -13.39 -2.73
C LEU A 84 -3.04 -13.13 -1.64
N GLY A 85 -3.39 -14.15 -0.85
CA GLY A 85 -4.30 -13.95 0.28
C GLY A 85 -3.67 -13.07 1.36
N GLU A 86 -2.40 -13.29 1.69
CA GLU A 86 -1.66 -12.42 2.63
C GLU A 86 -1.66 -10.96 2.17
N GLU A 87 -1.42 -10.73 0.88
CA GLU A 87 -1.47 -9.41 0.27
C GLU A 87 -2.87 -8.77 0.34
N TYR A 88 -3.92 -9.53 -0.01
CA TYR A 88 -5.31 -9.08 0.12
C TYR A 88 -5.65 -8.67 1.55
N HIS A 89 -5.29 -9.49 2.54
CA HIS A 89 -5.56 -9.20 3.96
C HIS A 89 -4.81 -7.97 4.45
N ARG A 90 -3.58 -7.75 3.97
CA ARG A 90 -2.78 -6.56 4.26
C ARG A 90 -3.46 -5.29 3.73
N LEU A 91 -3.82 -5.28 2.46
CA LEU A 91 -4.51 -4.15 1.83
C LEU A 91 -5.87 -3.87 2.51
N ARG A 92 -6.64 -4.92 2.81
CA ARG A 92 -7.90 -4.79 3.54
C ARG A 92 -7.71 -4.20 4.94
N ARG A 93 -6.63 -4.55 5.65
CA ARG A 93 -6.30 -3.97 6.96
C ARG A 93 -6.04 -2.47 6.85
N ILE A 94 -5.31 -2.04 5.82
CA ILE A 94 -5.04 -0.62 5.55
C ILE A 94 -6.35 0.15 5.34
N ALA A 95 -7.27 -0.34 4.50
CA ALA A 95 -8.57 0.31 4.29
C ALA A 95 -9.40 0.44 5.57
N LEU A 96 -9.32 -0.54 6.48
CA LEU A 96 -10.02 -0.48 7.76
C LEU A 96 -9.39 0.55 8.73
N GLN A 97 -8.08 0.78 8.63
CA GLN A 97 -7.36 1.74 9.47
C GLN A 97 -7.44 3.17 8.92
N HIS A 98 -7.51 3.31 7.59
CA HIS A 98 -7.56 4.58 6.87
C HIS A 98 -8.72 4.54 5.86
N PRO A 99 -9.98 4.75 6.30
CA PRO A 99 -11.15 4.69 5.43
C PRO A 99 -11.08 5.65 4.25
N GLU A 100 -10.36 6.77 4.40
CA GLU A 100 -10.11 7.78 3.36
C GLU A 100 -9.32 7.23 2.16
N LEU A 101 -8.57 6.14 2.35
CA LEU A 101 -7.76 5.50 1.29
C LEU A 101 -8.48 4.33 0.61
N THR A 102 -9.76 4.09 0.92
CA THR A 102 -10.49 2.92 0.44
C THR A 102 -10.44 2.80 -1.09
N GLU A 103 -10.70 3.87 -1.83
CA GLU A 103 -10.70 3.81 -3.31
C GLU A 103 -9.33 3.38 -3.88
N ALA A 104 -8.24 3.96 -3.37
CA ALA A 104 -6.88 3.60 -3.75
C ALA A 104 -6.56 2.13 -3.42
N VAL A 105 -6.97 1.66 -2.24
CA VAL A 105 -6.83 0.26 -1.84
C VAL A 105 -7.57 -0.67 -2.81
N TRP A 106 -8.81 -0.34 -3.19
CA TRP A 106 -9.60 -1.16 -4.12
C TRP A 106 -8.98 -1.23 -5.51
N LYS A 107 -8.46 -0.11 -6.02
CA LYS A 107 -7.72 -0.09 -7.28
C LYS A 107 -6.49 -1.01 -7.22
N LEU A 108 -5.71 -0.94 -6.14
CA LEU A 108 -4.53 -1.79 -5.96
C LEU A 108 -4.89 -3.28 -5.76
N MET A 109 -5.99 -3.58 -5.06
CA MET A 109 -6.50 -4.95 -4.97
C MET A 109 -6.92 -5.50 -6.33
N GLY A 110 -7.56 -4.68 -7.18
CA GLY A 110 -7.94 -5.05 -8.54
C GLY A 110 -6.74 -5.25 -9.49
N ALA A 111 -5.59 -4.66 -9.18
CA ALA A 111 -4.34 -4.85 -9.90
C ALA A 111 -3.56 -6.11 -9.48
N LEU A 112 -4.00 -6.83 -8.43
CA LEU A 112 -3.37 -8.09 -8.04
C LEU A 112 -3.61 -9.14 -9.14
N PRO A 113 -2.58 -9.93 -9.50
CA PRO A 113 -2.75 -10.97 -10.51
C PRO A 113 -3.77 -12.01 -10.02
N GLU A 114 -4.73 -12.35 -10.86
CA GLU A 114 -5.68 -13.42 -10.57
C GLU A 114 -4.91 -14.73 -10.35
N ALA A 115 -5.24 -15.44 -9.27
CA ALA A 115 -4.72 -16.78 -9.02
C ALA A 115 -5.25 -17.71 -10.11
N ARG A 116 -4.42 -18.02 -11.12
CA ARG A 116 -4.74 -18.94 -12.20
C ARG A 116 -4.43 -20.39 -11.83
#